data_AF-A0A1S2UM62-F1
#
_entry.id   AF-A0A1S2UM62-F1
#
_cell.length_a   1.000
_cell.length_b   1.000
_cell.length_c   1.000
_cell.angle_alpha   90.00
_cell.angle_beta   90.00
_cell.angle_gamma   90.00
#
_symmetry.space_group_name_H-M   'P 1'
#
loop_
_entity.id
_entity.type
_entity.pdbx_description
1 polymer ?
#
loop_
_entity_poly.entity_id
_entity_poly.type
_entity_poly.pdbx_seq_one_letter_code
_entity_poly.pdbx_strand_id
1 'polypeptide(L)'
;MLELIYTDLCNSCGQCVAVCPTHVLALDTQGKPRIADQQACQTCFMCELYCTRDALYVDPDCEQPRHPDPVAVREAGLLGQYRRDSGWDEWADDPAHRNEHWRMDEIFALARNTQTNAIRE
;
A
#
# COMPACT_ATOMS: atom_id res chain seq x y z
N MET A 1 -3.75 -2.20 7.62
CA MET A 1 -4.81 -2.79 6.78
C MET A 1 -5.33 -1.74 5.82
N LEU A 2 -6.25 -2.06 4.91
CA LEU A 2 -6.94 -1.01 4.15
C LEU A 2 -7.75 -0.15 5.13
N GLU A 3 -7.40 1.12 5.27
CA GLU A 3 -7.99 2.02 6.27
C GLU A 3 -8.94 3.04 5.63
N LEU A 4 -8.56 3.63 4.49
CA LEU A 4 -9.25 4.78 3.93
C LEU A 4 -9.54 4.62 2.43
N ILE A 5 -10.69 5.16 2.02
CA ILE A 5 -11.11 5.31 0.63
C ILE A 5 -11.46 6.78 0.39
N TYR A 6 -10.69 7.45 -0.48
CA TYR A 6 -10.87 8.85 -0.86
C TYR A 6 -11.83 8.95 -2.05
N THR A 7 -13.11 9.11 -1.74
CA THR A 7 -14.19 9.10 -2.75
C THR A 7 -14.16 10.26 -3.74
N ASP A 8 -13.44 11.33 -3.42
CA ASP A 8 -13.18 12.50 -4.27
C ASP A 8 -12.12 12.20 -5.35
N LEU A 9 -11.22 11.24 -5.12
CA LEU A 9 -10.22 10.80 -6.11
C LEU A 9 -10.71 9.62 -6.96
N CYS A 10 -11.57 8.78 -6.38
CA CYS A 10 -12.06 7.56 -6.99
C CYS A 10 -12.90 7.83 -8.26
N ASN A 11 -12.59 7.11 -9.34
CA ASN A 11 -13.34 7.15 -10.60
C ASN A 11 -14.26 5.94 -10.81
N SER A 12 -14.50 5.14 -9.76
CA SER A 12 -15.41 3.97 -9.80
C SER A 12 -15.03 2.89 -10.82
N CYS A 13 -13.74 2.71 -11.12
CA CYS A 13 -13.28 1.70 -12.08
C CYS A 13 -13.38 0.24 -11.61
N GLY A 14 -13.56 0.02 -10.30
CA GLY A 14 -13.72 -1.32 -9.70
C GLY A 14 -12.46 -2.18 -9.61
N GLN A 15 -11.30 -1.74 -10.11
CA GLN A 15 -10.07 -2.55 -10.11
C GLN A 15 -9.65 -3.02 -8.72
N CYS A 16 -9.72 -2.14 -7.71
CA CYS A 16 -9.39 -2.46 -6.33
C CYS A 16 -10.23 -3.62 -5.74
N VAL A 17 -11.49 -3.76 -6.17
CA VAL A 17 -12.36 -4.89 -5.78
C VAL A 17 -11.90 -6.15 -6.51
N ALA A 18 -11.64 -6.05 -7.81
CA ALA A 18 -11.26 -7.19 -8.65
C ALA A 18 -9.90 -7.82 -8.25
N VAL A 19 -8.93 -7.01 -7.82
CA VAL A 19 -7.59 -7.49 -7.47
C VAL A 19 -7.45 -7.93 -6.01
N CYS A 20 -8.45 -7.70 -5.16
CA CYS A 20 -8.35 -8.03 -3.74
C CYS A 20 -8.50 -9.55 -3.52
N PRO A 21 -7.43 -10.26 -3.10
CA PRO A 21 -7.47 -11.73 -3.01
C PRO A 21 -8.37 -12.23 -1.87
N THR A 22 -8.56 -11.41 -0.83
CA THR A 22 -9.36 -11.75 0.35
C THR A 22 -10.72 -11.05 0.38
N HIS A 23 -11.12 -10.39 -0.72
CA HIS A 23 -12.43 -9.78 -0.89
C HIS A 23 -12.81 -8.75 0.20
N VAL A 24 -11.82 -8.01 0.72
CA VAL A 24 -11.98 -6.91 1.70
C VAL A 24 -12.90 -5.81 1.18
N LEU A 25 -12.88 -5.59 -0.14
CA LEU A 25 -13.59 -4.53 -0.83
C LEU A 25 -14.82 -5.07 -1.56
N ALA A 26 -15.90 -4.29 -1.58
CA ALA A 26 -17.08 -4.55 -2.40
C ALA A 26 -17.58 -3.26 -3.08
N LEU A 27 -18.30 -3.40 -4.19
CA LEU A 27 -18.94 -2.26 -4.85
C LEU A 27 -20.26 -1.91 -4.17
N ASP A 28 -20.45 -0.64 -3.82
CA ASP A 28 -21.71 -0.10 -3.33
C ASP A 28 -22.75 0.08 -4.47
N THR A 29 -23.93 0.61 -4.14
CA THR A 29 -25.02 0.82 -5.10
C THR A 29 -24.72 1.86 -6.18
N GLN A 30 -23.68 2.68 -6.00
CA GLN A 30 -23.21 3.68 -6.96
C GLN A 30 -21.98 3.19 -7.74
N GLY A 31 -21.55 1.94 -7.53
CA GLY A 31 -20.36 1.38 -8.16
C GLY A 31 -19.05 1.88 -7.56
N LYS A 32 -19.07 2.54 -6.39
CA LYS A 32 -17.87 2.94 -5.66
C LYS A 32 -17.41 1.81 -4.72
N PRO A 33 -16.11 1.65 -4.50
CA PRO A 33 -15.61 0.68 -3.55
C PRO A 33 -15.95 1.10 -2.11
N ARG A 34 -16.35 0.14 -1.28
CA ARG A 34 -16.45 0.25 0.18
C ARG A 34 -15.67 -0.89 0.84
N ILE A 35 -15.23 -0.67 2.07
CA ILE A 35 -14.63 -1.72 2.90
C ILE A 35 -15.76 -2.61 3.43
N ALA A 36 -15.81 -3.87 2.98
CA ALA A 36 -16.81 -4.86 3.36
C ALA A 36 -16.34 -5.72 4.56
N ASP A 37 -15.06 -6.10 4.58
CA ASP A 37 -14.46 -6.87 5.66
C ASP A 37 -13.01 -6.43 5.87
N GLN A 38 -12.80 -5.45 6.74
CA GLN A 38 -11.47 -4.90 7.00
C GLN A 38 -10.53 -5.94 7.61
N GLN A 39 -11.05 -6.85 8.44
CA GLN A 39 -10.26 -7.84 9.18
C GLN A 39 -9.67 -8.91 8.25
N ALA A 40 -10.27 -9.12 7.08
CA ALA A 40 -9.72 -10.00 6.05
C ALA A 40 -8.49 -9.39 5.33
N CYS A 41 -8.11 -8.14 5.60
CA CYS A 41 -7.03 -7.46 4.89
C CYS A 41 -5.66 -7.96 5.35
N GLN A 42 -4.90 -8.52 4.40
CA GLN A 42 -3.55 -9.04 4.64
C GLN A 42 -2.44 -8.04 4.28
N THR A 43 -2.76 -6.73 4.24
CA THR A 43 -1.82 -5.65 3.85
C THR A 43 -0.95 -5.97 2.64
N CYS A 44 -1.54 -6.61 1.62
CA CYS A 44 -0.83 -6.97 0.39
C CYS A 44 -0.63 -5.80 -0.58
N PHE A 45 -1.20 -4.62 -0.28
CA PHE A 45 -1.16 -3.40 -1.08
C PHE A 45 -1.67 -3.49 -2.54
N MET A 46 -2.21 -4.63 -2.98
CA MET A 46 -2.71 -4.79 -4.36
C MET A 46 -3.77 -3.74 -4.73
N CYS A 47 -4.67 -3.40 -3.81
CA CYS A 47 -5.68 -2.39 -4.08
C CYS A 47 -5.09 -0.99 -4.29
N GLU A 48 -4.00 -0.64 -3.59
CA GLU A 48 -3.25 0.61 -3.79
C GLU A 48 -2.45 0.55 -5.09
N LEU A 49 -1.75 -0.57 -5.33
CA LEU A 49 -0.92 -0.81 -6.52
C LEU A 49 -1.71 -0.65 -7.83
N TYR A 50 -2.94 -1.16 -7.89
CA TYR A 50 -3.79 -1.10 -9.09
C TYR A 50 -4.70 0.15 -9.14
N CYS A 51 -4.64 1.04 -8.14
CA CYS A 51 -5.43 2.25 -8.14
C CYS A 51 -4.67 3.41 -8.79
N THR A 52 -4.87 3.63 -10.09
CA THR A 52 -4.27 4.76 -10.84
C THR A 52 -4.73 6.16 -10.41
N ARG A 53 -5.65 6.23 -9.44
CA ARG A 53 -6.16 7.49 -8.86
C ARG A 53 -5.63 7.75 -7.46
N ASP A 54 -4.83 6.83 -6.91
CA ASP A 54 -4.30 6.90 -5.56
C ASP A 54 -5.40 7.18 -4.51
N ALA A 55 -6.56 6.55 -4.70
CA ALA A 55 -7.78 6.80 -3.92
C ALA A 55 -7.88 5.93 -2.66
N LEU A 56 -6.87 5.13 -2.36
CA LEU A 56 -6.87 4.13 -1.29
C LEU A 56 -5.62 4.30 -0.44
N TYR A 57 -5.75 4.10 0.86
CA TYR A 57 -4.61 4.03 1.78
C TYR A 57 -4.64 2.72 2.56
N VAL A 58 -3.56 1.97 2.44
CA VAL A 58 -3.32 0.74 3.19
C VAL A 58 -2.25 1.03 4.24
N ASP A 59 -2.62 0.88 5.51
CA ASP A 59 -1.67 0.89 6.61
C ASP A 59 -0.86 -0.42 6.63
N PRO A 60 0.45 -0.42 6.95
CA PRO A 60 1.26 -1.63 6.99
C PRO A 60 0.89 -2.60 8.13
N ASP A 61 0.21 -2.16 9.19
CA ASP A 61 -0.21 -3.03 10.30
C ASP A 61 -1.34 -3.99 9.85
N CYS A 62 -1.08 -5.29 9.79
CA CYS A 62 -2.06 -6.30 9.39
C CYS A 62 -2.87 -6.90 10.54
N GLU A 63 -2.57 -6.54 11.79
CA GLU A 63 -3.14 -7.19 12.97
C GLU A 63 -4.29 -6.38 13.57
N GLN A 64 -4.21 -5.05 13.50
CA GLN A 64 -5.17 -4.16 14.16
C GLN A 64 -5.52 -2.93 13.29
N PRO A 65 -6.81 -2.55 13.20
CA PRO A 65 -7.20 -1.32 12.52
C PRO A 65 -6.59 -0.12 13.22
N ARG A 66 -6.04 0.81 12.44
CA ARG A 66 -5.34 1.99 12.94
C ARG A 66 -6.21 3.25 12.93
N HIS A 67 -7.20 3.31 12.04
CA HIS A 67 -8.11 4.45 11.87
C HIS A 67 -7.37 5.82 11.81
N PRO A 68 -6.42 6.00 10.88
CA PRO A 68 -5.67 7.24 10.76
C PRO A 68 -6.54 8.40 10.30
N ASP A 69 -6.12 9.63 10.63
CA ASP A 69 -6.75 10.85 10.13
C ASP A 69 -6.58 10.97 8.60
N PRO A 70 -7.67 11.03 7.81
CA PRO A 70 -7.59 11.14 6.36
C PRO A 70 -6.86 12.38 5.85
N VAL A 71 -6.90 13.49 6.59
CA VAL A 71 -6.21 14.72 6.18
C VAL A 71 -4.71 14.55 6.37
N ALA A 72 -4.28 14.09 7.54
CA ALA A 72 -2.88 13.84 7.83
C ALA A 72 -2.23 12.84 6.85
N VAL A 73 -2.92 11.74 6.50
CA VAL A 73 -2.43 10.76 5.51
C VAL A 73 -2.24 11.40 4.14
N ARG A 74 -3.18 12.25 3.71
CA ARG A 74 -3.11 12.95 2.42
C ARG A 74 -1.98 14.00 2.42
N GLU A 75 -1.86 14.79 3.47
CA GLU A 75 -0.81 15.82 3.61
C GLU A 75 0.59 15.23 3.71
N ALA A 76 0.72 14.05 4.32
CA ALA A 76 1.98 13.30 4.36
C ALA A 76 2.37 12.68 3.01
N GLY A 77 1.52 12.77 1.98
CA GLY A 77 1.80 12.26 0.64
C GLY A 77 1.77 10.73 0.54
N LEU A 78 1.11 10.04 1.48
CA LEU A 78 1.13 8.58 1.57
C LEU A 78 0.24 7.88 0.54
N LEU A 79 -0.68 8.60 -0.11
CA LEU A 79 -1.59 8.02 -1.10
C LEU A 79 -0.83 7.55 -2.34
N GLY A 80 -0.95 6.27 -2.68
CA GLY A 80 -0.25 5.67 -3.82
C GLY A 80 1.26 5.52 -3.62
N GLN A 81 1.76 5.73 -2.40
CA GLN A 81 3.19 5.63 -2.10
C GLN A 81 3.75 4.26 -2.52
N TYR A 82 3.06 3.17 -2.17
CA TYR A 82 3.53 1.84 -2.51
C TYR A 82 3.62 1.62 -4.03
N ARG A 83 2.63 2.13 -4.77
CA ARG A 83 2.59 2.07 -6.24
C ARG A 83 3.75 2.83 -6.87
N ARG A 84 4.04 4.02 -6.35
CA ARG A 84 5.20 4.82 -6.77
C ARG A 84 6.50 4.12 -6.45
N ASP A 85 6.77 3.83 -5.18
CA ASP A 85 8.07 3.34 -4.69
C ASP A 85 8.40 1.91 -5.15
N SER A 86 7.40 1.15 -5.60
CA SER A 86 7.61 -0.16 -6.23
C SER A 86 7.99 -0.10 -7.70
N GLY A 87 8.02 1.08 -8.32
CA GLY A 87 8.29 1.26 -9.74
C GLY A 87 7.23 0.63 -10.64
N TRP A 88 5.97 0.66 -10.19
CA TRP A 88 4.86 0.01 -10.87
C TRP A 88 4.28 0.90 -11.98
N ASP A 89 3.83 0.28 -13.07
CA ASP A 89 3.21 0.94 -14.24
C ASP A 89 3.97 2.19 -14.72
N GLU A 90 3.41 3.38 -14.56
CA GLU A 90 4.02 4.63 -15.05
C GLU A 90 5.33 5.00 -14.35
N TRP A 91 5.66 4.34 -13.23
CA TRP A 91 6.89 4.56 -12.47
C TRP A 91 8.04 3.62 -12.88
N ALA A 92 7.78 2.66 -13.78
CA ALA A 92 8.78 1.65 -14.16
C ALA A 92 10.07 2.23 -14.76
N ASP A 93 9.95 3.36 -15.46
CA ASP A 93 11.08 4.04 -16.11
C ASP A 93 11.63 5.21 -15.28
N ASP A 94 11.05 5.52 -14.10
CA ASP A 94 11.54 6.59 -13.24
C ASP A 94 12.75 6.11 -12.42
N PRO A 95 13.96 6.68 -12.62
CA PRO A 95 15.15 6.29 -11.86
C PRO A 95 15.02 6.54 -10.36
N ALA A 96 14.14 7.44 -9.92
CA ALA A 96 13.89 7.71 -8.49
C ALA A 96 13.08 6.60 -7.81
N HIS A 97 12.33 5.80 -8.58
CA HIS A 97 11.38 4.80 -8.08
C HIS A 97 11.66 3.40 -8.62
N ARG A 98 12.94 3.07 -8.82
CA ARG A 98 13.33 1.76 -9.35
C ARG A 98 12.90 0.64 -8.41
N ASN A 99 12.28 -0.40 -8.97
CA ASN A 99 11.99 -1.61 -8.23
C ASN A 99 13.30 -2.33 -7.83
N GLU A 100 13.69 -2.16 -6.56
CA GLU A 100 14.89 -2.77 -5.99
C GLU A 100 14.56 -3.91 -5.00
N HIS A 101 13.35 -4.47 -5.04
CA HIS A 101 12.96 -5.54 -4.11
C HIS A 101 13.87 -6.78 -4.19
N TRP A 102 14.50 -7.02 -5.35
CA TRP A 102 15.49 -8.08 -5.54
C TRP A 102 16.77 -7.89 -4.70
N ARG A 103 17.06 -6.67 -4.21
CA ARG A 103 18.23 -6.35 -3.37
C ARG A 103 18.01 -6.63 -1.88
N MET A 104 16.84 -7.12 -1.48
CA MET A 104 16.54 -7.40 -0.07
C MET A 104 17.54 -8.38 0.55
N ASP A 105 18.05 -9.36 -0.20
CA ASP A 105 19.07 -10.29 0.31
C ASP A 105 20.37 -9.57 0.70
N GLU A 106 20.87 -8.65 -0.14
CA GLU A 106 22.05 -7.85 0.17
C GLU A 106 21.85 -6.98 1.41
N ILE A 107 20.68 -6.35 1.53
CA ILE A 107 20.34 -5.52 2.69
C ILE A 107 20.28 -6.36 3.97
N PHE A 108 19.66 -7.55 3.93
CA PHE A 108 19.64 -8.44 5.08
C PHE A 108 21.04 -8.99 5.41
N ALA A 109 21.88 -9.25 4.42
CA ALA A 109 23.27 -9.62 4.63
C ALA A 109 24.06 -8.52 5.33
N LEU A 110 23.89 -7.25 4.91
CA LEU A 110 24.50 -6.09 5.56
C LEU A 110 24.02 -5.92 7.00
N ALA A 111 22.73 -6.04 7.26
CA ALA A 111 22.16 -5.89 8.60
C ALA A 111 22.74 -6.91 9.60
N ARG A 112 22.89 -8.18 9.18
CA ARG A 112 23.53 -9.23 10.01
C ARG A 112 24.96 -8.87 10.38
N ASN A 113 25.74 -8.37 9.43
CA ASN A 113 27.14 -7.98 9.66
C ASN A 113 27.25 -6.71 10.53
N THR A 114 26.24 -5.84 10.51
CA THR A 114 26.22 -4.62 11.31
C THR A 114 25.94 -4.94 12.78
N GLN A 115 25.07 -5.93 13.08
CA GLN A 115 24.81 -6.39 14.45
C GLN A 115 26.06 -7.00 15.12
N THR A 116 26.94 -7.64 14.35
CA THR A 116 28.22 -8.18 14.88
C THR A 116 29.15 -7.08 15.41
N ASN A 117 29.04 -5.84 14.90
CA ASN A 117 29.86 -4.71 15.34
C ASN A 117 29.21 -3.85 16.43
N ALA A 118 27.91 -4.02 16.70
CA ALA A 118 27.19 -3.28 17.75
C ALA A 118 27.23 -3.96 19.13
N ILE A 119 27.77 -5.18 19.22
CA ILE A 119 28.00 -5.93 20.46
C ILE A 119 29.52 -6.05 20.66
N ARG A 120 30.17 -4.92 20.93
CA ARG A 120 31.45 -4.87 21.66
C ARG A 120 31.20 -3.95 22.85
N GLU A 121 31.46 -4.51 24.03
CA GLU A 121 31.14 -4.03 25.38
C GLU A 121 31.28 -2.53 25.63
#